data_AF-A0A5M6CRH5-F1
#
_entry.id   AF-A0A5M6CRH5-F1
#
_cell.length_a   1.000
_cell.length_b   1.000
_cell.length_c   1.000
_cell.angle_alpha   90.00
_cell.angle_beta   90.00
_cell.angle_gamma   90.00
#
_symmetry.space_group_name_H-M   'P 1'
#
loop_
_entity.id
_entity.type
_entity.pdbx_description
1 polymer ?
#
loop_
_entity_poly.entity_id
_entity_poly.type
_entity_poly.pdbx_seq_one_letter_code
_entity_poly.pdbx_strand_id
1 'polypeptide(L)'
;MSELNDYSIRVYEYLKIYNSELLKNISLQPSDFGKNYIFLEFITENENSPSNLYLSSEDNRLTVGFGTYHCHFDQFSGQDFEEQMKIAVEYFYKILDEELFVVCAGGGASTLLTYEEINFIASGQKLEKFDYDCINYYVTSWSGNKDRVLKNPN
;
A
#
# COMPACT_ATOMS: atom_id res chain seq x y z
N MET A 1 -13.36 -21.16 4.84
CA MET A 1 -11.92 -21.24 4.55
C MET A 1 -11.59 -22.04 3.28
N SER A 2 -12.46 -22.95 2.79
CA SER A 2 -12.22 -23.69 1.54
C SER A 2 -12.19 -22.82 0.26
N GLU A 3 -12.66 -21.57 0.37
CA GLU A 3 -12.76 -20.63 -0.75
C GLU A 3 -11.54 -19.70 -0.88
N LEU A 4 -10.67 -19.62 0.13
CA LEU A 4 -9.49 -18.75 0.13
C LEU A 4 -8.27 -19.44 -0.47
N ASN A 5 -7.44 -18.69 -1.18
CA ASN A 5 -6.11 -19.14 -1.55
C ASN A 5 -5.21 -19.31 -0.29
N ASP A 6 -4.19 -20.16 -0.41
CA ASP A 6 -3.37 -20.57 0.72
C ASP A 6 -2.60 -19.40 1.34
N TYR A 7 -2.21 -18.42 0.52
CA TYR A 7 -1.53 -17.21 0.99
C TYR A 7 -2.48 -16.30 1.79
N SER A 8 -3.69 -16.06 1.31
CA SER A 8 -4.73 -15.33 2.04
C SER A 8 -5.11 -16.02 3.34
N ILE A 9 -5.09 -17.36 3.41
CA ILE A 9 -5.28 -18.08 4.69
C ILE A 9 -4.19 -17.68 5.69
N ARG A 10 -2.92 -17.66 5.28
CA ARG A 10 -1.81 -17.24 6.16
C ARG A 10 -1.94 -15.79 6.61
N VAL A 11 -2.32 -14.89 5.69
CA VAL A 11 -2.58 -13.48 6.02
C VAL A 11 -3.70 -13.37 7.07
N TYR A 12 -4.80 -14.10 6.88
CA TYR A 12 -5.91 -14.13 7.83
C TYR A 12 -5.46 -14.58 9.23
N GLU A 13 -4.71 -15.68 9.31
CA GLU A 13 -4.26 -16.22 10.58
C GLU A 13 -3.30 -15.27 11.30
N TYR A 14 -2.38 -14.63 10.56
CA TYR A 14 -1.52 -13.59 11.10
C TYR A 14 -2.33 -12.42 11.67
N LEU A 15 -3.26 -11.86 10.89
CA LEU A 15 -4.11 -10.74 11.33
C LEU A 15 -4.94 -11.13 12.55
N LYS A 16 -5.48 -12.35 12.59
CA LYS A 16 -6.26 -12.83 13.73
C LYS A 16 -5.47 -12.87 15.03
N ILE A 17 -4.17 -13.19 14.97
CA ILE A 17 -3.31 -13.27 16.15
C ILE A 17 -2.83 -11.87 16.57
N TYR A 18 -2.38 -11.06 15.62
CA TYR A 18 -1.62 -9.85 15.91
C TYR A 18 -2.37 -8.53 15.70
N ASN A 19 -3.40 -8.51 14.84
CA ASN A 19 -4.12 -7.30 14.42
C ASN A 19 -5.62 -7.58 14.22
N SER A 20 -6.25 -8.17 15.23
CA SER A 20 -7.61 -8.73 15.13
C SER A 20 -8.69 -7.68 14.82
N GLU A 21 -8.44 -6.42 15.15
CA GLU A 21 -9.28 -5.27 14.85
C GLU A 21 -9.46 -5.03 13.35
N LEU A 22 -8.42 -5.33 12.56
CA LEU A 22 -8.44 -5.19 11.10
C LEU A 22 -9.43 -6.15 10.43
N LEU A 23 -9.75 -7.27 11.09
CA LEU A 23 -10.67 -8.28 10.55
C LEU A 23 -12.10 -7.76 10.31
N LYS A 24 -12.49 -6.66 10.96
CA LYS A 24 -13.83 -6.05 10.79
C LYS A 24 -14.03 -5.43 9.41
N ASN A 25 -12.94 -5.12 8.72
CA ASN A 25 -12.93 -4.46 7.42
C ASN A 25 -12.51 -5.40 6.28
N ILE A 26 -12.48 -6.72 6.54
CA ILE A 26 -12.15 -7.73 5.54
C ILE A 26 -13.39 -8.09 4.72
N SER A 27 -13.21 -8.14 3.41
CA SER A 27 -14.08 -8.78 2.44
C SER A 27 -13.34 -9.89 1.70
N LEU A 28 -14.10 -10.83 1.13
CA LEU A 28 -13.55 -11.84 0.23
C LEU A 28 -13.80 -11.39 -1.21
N GLN A 29 -12.74 -11.32 -2.00
CA GLN A 29 -12.82 -10.93 -3.39
C GLN A 29 -12.46 -12.12 -4.30
N PRO A 30 -13.14 -12.29 -5.43
CA PRO A 30 -12.79 -13.32 -6.41
C PRO A 30 -11.42 -13.01 -7.02
N SER A 31 -10.57 -14.03 -7.16
CA SER A 31 -9.30 -13.89 -7.86
C SER A 31 -9.39 -14.39 -9.29
N ASP A 32 -8.66 -13.74 -10.20
CA ASP A 32 -8.47 -14.23 -11.57
C ASP A 32 -7.72 -15.58 -11.61
N PHE A 33 -7.06 -15.97 -10.51
CA PHE A 33 -6.30 -17.23 -10.38
C PHE A 33 -7.12 -18.37 -9.72
N GLY A 34 -8.42 -18.17 -9.51
CA GLY A 34 -9.36 -19.22 -9.12
C GLY A 34 -9.97 -19.04 -7.73
N LYS A 35 -9.18 -19.20 -6.65
CA LYS A 35 -9.69 -19.08 -5.27
C LYS A 35 -9.76 -17.62 -4.84
N ASN A 36 -10.71 -17.29 -3.96
CA ASN A 36 -10.87 -15.95 -3.40
C ASN A 36 -9.62 -15.51 -2.62
N TYR A 37 -9.46 -14.20 -2.46
CA TYR A 37 -8.42 -13.61 -1.63
C TYR A 37 -9.03 -12.65 -0.59
N ILE A 38 -8.20 -12.29 0.40
CA ILE A 38 -8.57 -11.29 1.41
C ILE A 38 -8.28 -9.90 0.89
N PHE A 39 -9.30 -9.06 0.95
CA PHE A 39 -9.22 -7.63 0.69
C PHE A 39 -9.73 -6.87 1.92
N LEU A 40 -8.86 -6.06 2.49
CA LEU A 40 -9.18 -5.16 3.60
C LEU A 40 -9.28 -3.75 3.05
N GLU A 41 -10.32 -3.02 3.44
CA GLU A 41 -10.60 -1.68 2.90
C GLU A 41 -11.07 -0.71 3.99
N PHE A 42 -10.52 0.49 4.00
CA PHE A 42 -10.89 1.58 4.90
C PHE A 42 -11.30 2.79 4.07
N ILE A 43 -12.54 3.25 4.27
CA ILE A 43 -13.06 4.43 3.57
C ILE A 43 -12.19 5.63 3.91
N THR A 44 -11.57 6.21 2.89
CA THR A 44 -10.65 7.33 3.07
C THR A 44 -11.37 8.58 3.58
N GLU A 45 -10.67 9.39 4.37
CA GLU A 45 -11.12 10.73 4.76
C GLU A 45 -11.02 11.73 3.59
N ASN A 46 -10.21 11.43 2.57
CA ASN A 46 -10.07 12.25 1.38
C ASN A 46 -11.30 12.10 0.46
N GLU A 47 -12.27 13.01 0.57
CA GLU A 47 -13.49 13.02 -0.25
C GLU A 47 -13.22 13.12 -1.77
N ASN A 48 -12.02 13.56 -2.16
CA ASN A 48 -11.63 13.68 -3.57
C ASN A 48 -10.85 12.46 -4.08
N SER A 49 -10.51 11.51 -3.21
CA SER A 49 -9.80 10.30 -3.63
C SER A 49 -10.73 9.40 -4.43
N PRO A 50 -10.28 8.87 -5.59
CA PRO A 50 -11.07 7.91 -6.36
C PRO A 50 -11.10 6.51 -5.71
N SER A 51 -10.36 6.30 -4.61
CA SER A 51 -10.17 4.99 -4.00
C SER A 51 -9.90 5.06 -2.50
N ASN A 52 -10.35 4.04 -1.80
CA ASN A 52 -10.09 3.81 -0.39
C ASN A 52 -8.66 3.30 -0.14
N LEU A 53 -8.19 3.41 1.11
CA LEU A 53 -6.98 2.72 1.52
C LEU A 53 -7.30 1.22 1.62
N TYR A 54 -6.48 0.40 0.99
CA TYR A 54 -6.67 -1.05 1.02
C TYR A 54 -5.40 -1.83 1.31
N LEU A 55 -5.60 -3.06 1.76
CA LEU A 55 -4.61 -4.13 1.79
C LEU A 55 -5.18 -5.34 1.04
N SER A 56 -4.47 -5.79 0.01
CA SER A 56 -4.83 -6.96 -0.81
C SER A 56 -3.80 -8.06 -0.66
N SER A 57 -4.26 -9.31 -0.68
CA SER A 57 -3.43 -10.53 -0.66
C SER A 57 -3.55 -11.35 -1.95
N GLU A 58 -3.99 -10.72 -3.04
CA GLU A 58 -4.13 -11.39 -4.33
C GLU A 58 -2.76 -11.83 -4.90
N ASP A 59 -2.76 -12.95 -5.62
CA ASP A 59 -1.59 -13.46 -6.37
C ASP A 59 -0.31 -13.64 -5.52
N ASN A 60 -0.48 -14.18 -4.31
CA ASN A 60 0.62 -14.38 -3.35
C ASN A 60 1.44 -13.11 -3.05
N ARG A 61 0.82 -11.94 -3.22
CA ARG A 61 1.47 -10.64 -3.08
C ARG A 61 0.65 -9.79 -2.14
N LEU A 62 1.32 -9.20 -1.16
CA LEU A 62 0.68 -8.19 -0.33
C LEU A 62 0.77 -6.84 -1.05
N THR A 63 -0.33 -6.12 -1.13
CA THR A 63 -0.40 -4.80 -1.77
C THR A 63 -1.08 -3.83 -0.84
N VAL A 64 -0.52 -2.64 -0.64
CA VAL A 64 -1.09 -1.58 0.20
C VAL A 64 -1.12 -0.26 -0.56
N GLY A 65 -2.25 0.45 -0.54
CA GLY A 65 -2.35 1.80 -1.11
C GLY A 65 -3.77 2.23 -1.46
N PHE A 66 -3.89 3.11 -2.44
CA PHE A 66 -5.11 3.77 -2.92
C PHE A 66 -5.30 3.49 -4.43
N GLY A 67 -6.17 2.54 -4.77
CA GLY A 67 -6.43 2.18 -6.17
C GLY A 67 -5.15 1.82 -6.93
N THR A 68 -4.83 2.56 -7.99
CA THR A 68 -3.61 2.40 -8.81
C THR A 68 -2.35 2.97 -8.16
N TYR A 69 -2.46 3.73 -7.08
CA TYR A 69 -1.35 4.23 -6.28
C TYR A 69 -1.10 3.27 -5.12
N HIS A 70 -0.24 2.27 -5.33
CA HIS A 70 0.00 1.25 -4.31
C HIS A 70 1.40 0.69 -4.37
N CYS A 71 1.86 0.17 -3.23
CA CYS A 71 3.12 -0.53 -3.13
C CYS A 71 2.86 -2.03 -2.96
N HIS A 72 3.67 -2.81 -3.65
CA HIS A 72 3.71 -4.24 -3.50
C HIS A 72 4.78 -4.63 -2.46
N PHE A 73 4.55 -5.76 -1.80
CA PHE A 73 5.51 -6.43 -0.94
C PHE A 73 5.72 -7.84 -1.55
N ASP A 74 6.62 -7.88 -2.52
CA ASP A 74 6.58 -8.79 -3.65
C ASP A 74 7.26 -10.14 -3.40
N GLN A 75 7.95 -10.35 -2.27
CA GLN A 75 8.84 -11.51 -2.14
C GLN A 75 8.73 -12.23 -0.81
N PHE A 76 7.60 -12.88 -0.61
CA PHE A 76 7.44 -13.89 0.44
C PHE A 76 8.14 -15.22 0.12
N SER A 77 8.51 -15.48 -1.13
CA SER A 77 9.12 -16.75 -1.56
C SER A 77 10.59 -16.92 -1.15
N GLY A 78 11.22 -15.91 -0.56
CA GLY A 78 12.59 -15.97 -0.04
C GLY A 78 12.81 -15.25 1.29
N GLN A 79 11.76 -14.72 1.92
CA GLN A 79 11.82 -13.91 3.14
C GLN A 79 10.89 -14.48 4.22
N ASP A 80 11.11 -14.10 5.47
CA ASP A 80 10.24 -14.51 6.58
C ASP A 80 8.86 -13.86 6.42
N PHE A 81 7.83 -14.69 6.27
CA PHE A 81 6.46 -14.24 6.10
C PHE A 81 5.98 -13.36 7.26
N GLU A 82 6.35 -13.70 8.49
CA GLU A 82 5.91 -12.96 9.67
C GLU A 82 6.51 -11.56 9.68
N GLU A 83 7.79 -11.44 9.31
CA GLU A 83 8.49 -10.16 9.19
C GLU A 83 7.87 -9.28 8.08
N GLN A 84 7.60 -9.85 6.90
CA GLN A 84 7.01 -9.10 5.80
C GLN A 84 5.57 -8.65 6.11
N MET A 85 4.78 -9.50 6.75
CA MET A 85 3.45 -9.12 7.24
C MET A 85 3.53 -8.00 8.26
N LYS A 86 4.49 -8.06 9.20
CA LYS A 86 4.69 -6.99 10.18
C LYS A 86 5.01 -5.66 9.51
N ILE A 87 5.94 -5.64 8.56
CA ILE A 87 6.33 -4.42 7.82
C ILE A 87 5.14 -3.83 7.07
N ALA A 88 4.38 -4.65 6.36
CA ALA A 88 3.27 -4.15 5.57
C ALA A 88 2.11 -3.62 6.42
N VAL A 89 1.81 -4.27 7.55
CA VAL A 89 0.82 -3.76 8.51
C VAL A 89 1.32 -2.47 9.17
N GLU A 90 2.61 -2.38 9.51
CA GLU A 90 3.21 -1.14 10.01
C GLU A 90 3.06 -0.01 8.99
N TYR A 91 3.31 -0.28 7.70
CA TYR A 91 3.16 0.71 6.64
C TYR A 91 1.69 1.09 6.42
N PHE A 92 0.77 0.14 6.51
CA PHE A 92 -0.67 0.41 6.47
C PHE A 92 -1.08 1.41 7.56
N TYR A 93 -0.65 1.18 8.82
CA TYR A 93 -0.91 2.10 9.91
C TYR A 93 -0.22 3.46 9.74
N LYS A 94 1.05 3.48 9.28
CA LYS A 94 1.74 4.74 8.97
C LYS A 94 1.07 5.56 7.88
N ILE A 95 0.37 4.93 6.94
CA ILE A 95 -0.44 5.66 5.95
C ILE A 95 -1.68 6.25 6.60
N LEU A 96 -2.38 5.49 7.45
CA LEU A 96 -3.53 5.99 8.22
C LEU A 96 -3.16 7.19 9.11
N ASP A 97 -2.00 7.11 9.78
CA ASP A 97 -1.49 8.16 10.67
C ASP A 97 -0.78 9.30 9.91
N GLU A 98 -0.76 9.25 8.58
CA GLU A 98 -0.07 10.19 7.68
C GLU A 98 1.42 10.42 8.02
N GLU A 99 2.11 9.36 8.42
CA GLU A 99 3.57 9.30 8.51
C GLU A 99 4.21 8.87 7.19
N LEU A 100 3.52 8.03 6.42
CA LEU A 100 3.89 7.59 5.07
C LEU A 100 2.83 7.97 4.04
N PHE A 101 3.30 8.25 2.82
CA PHE A 101 2.48 8.68 1.70
C PHE A 101 2.77 7.80 0.50
N VAL A 102 1.73 7.45 -0.25
CA VAL A 102 1.93 6.76 -1.52
C VAL A 102 2.29 7.80 -2.56
N VAL A 103 3.48 7.65 -3.14
CA VAL A 103 3.99 8.54 -4.19
C VAL A 103 4.09 7.74 -5.48
N CYS A 104 3.22 8.07 -6.43
CA CYS A 104 3.24 7.48 -7.76
C CYS A 104 4.30 8.16 -8.60
N ALA A 105 5.29 7.38 -9.01
CA ALA A 105 6.34 7.78 -9.92
C ALA A 105 5.93 7.63 -11.39
N GLY A 106 4.64 7.38 -11.67
CA GLY A 106 4.09 7.07 -12.99
C GLY A 106 4.53 5.71 -13.53
N GLY A 107 4.05 5.33 -14.72
CA GLY A 107 4.34 4.01 -15.31
C GLY A 107 3.81 2.79 -14.52
N GLY A 108 2.95 3.01 -13.52
CA GLY A 108 2.48 1.97 -12.60
C GLY A 108 3.39 1.74 -11.38
N ALA A 109 4.50 2.46 -11.27
CA ALA A 109 5.38 2.40 -10.11
C ALA A 109 4.91 3.37 -9.02
N SER A 110 4.75 2.87 -7.79
CA SER A 110 4.59 3.71 -6.60
C SER A 110 5.60 3.32 -5.53
N THR A 111 5.95 4.29 -4.70
CA THR A 111 6.77 4.08 -3.50
C THR A 111 6.10 4.71 -2.28
N LEU A 112 6.52 4.31 -1.08
CA LEU A 112 6.18 5.00 0.15
C LEU A 112 7.29 5.96 0.53
N LEU A 113 6.94 7.21 0.78
CA LEU A 113 7.86 8.24 1.26
C LEU A 113 7.30 8.92 2.50
N THR A 114 8.19 9.39 3.37
CA THR A 114 7.81 10.29 4.48
C THR A 114 7.58 11.71 3.96
N TYR A 115 6.94 12.55 4.78
CA TYR A 115 6.74 13.96 4.43
C TYR A 115 8.08 14.70 4.20
N GLU A 116 9.10 14.38 5.00
CA GLU A 116 10.45 14.94 4.86
C GLU A 116 11.09 14.54 3.52
N GLU A 117 10.98 13.27 3.14
CA GLU A 117 11.47 12.74 1.87
C GLU A 117 10.77 13.41 0.68
N ILE A 118 9.45 13.61 0.77
CA ILE A 118 8.70 14.33 -0.26
C ILE A 118 9.19 15.78 -0.37
N ASN A 119 9.43 16.47 0.74
CA ASN A 119 9.95 17.84 0.73
C ASN A 119 11.39 17.92 0.20
N PHE A 120 12.21 16.91 0.49
CA PHE A 120 13.56 16.76 -0.06
C PHE A 120 13.50 16.74 -1.59
N ILE A 121 12.63 15.89 -2.17
CA ILE A 121 12.40 15.84 -3.62
C ILE A 121 11.86 17.18 -4.14
N ALA A 122 10.86 17.76 -3.47
CA ALA A 122 10.24 19.02 -3.87
C ALA A 122 11.23 20.19 -3.90
N SER A 123 12.33 20.12 -3.14
CA SER A 123 13.41 21.10 -3.13
C SER A 123 14.41 20.97 -4.29
N GLY A 124 14.22 19.97 -5.17
CA GLY A 124 15.14 19.68 -6.28
C GLY A 124 16.21 18.64 -5.97
N GLN A 125 16.18 18.04 -4.77
CA GLN A 125 17.17 17.04 -4.35
C GLN A 125 16.72 15.61 -4.72
N LYS A 126 17.68 14.69 -4.80
CA LYS A 126 17.43 13.30 -5.23
C LYS A 126 17.61 12.30 -4.10
N LEU A 127 16.60 11.46 -3.88
CA LEU A 127 16.63 10.30 -3.01
C LEU A 127 17.07 9.08 -3.81
N GLU A 128 18.08 8.36 -3.33
CA GLU A 128 18.63 7.18 -4.02
C GLU A 128 17.57 6.09 -4.26
N LYS A 129 16.60 5.95 -3.35
CA LYS A 129 15.54 4.94 -3.41
C LYS A 129 14.33 5.33 -4.28
N PHE A 130 14.33 6.49 -4.91
CA PHE A 130 13.17 7.01 -5.66
C PHE A 130 13.38 6.89 -7.17
N ASP A 131 12.34 6.44 -7.87
CA ASP A 131 12.32 6.38 -9.33
C ASP A 131 11.98 7.76 -9.90
N TYR A 132 12.87 8.28 -10.75
CA TYR A 132 12.74 9.61 -11.35
C TYR A 132 12.33 9.59 -12.83
N ASP A 133 11.71 8.52 -13.33
CA ASP A 133 11.43 8.34 -14.75
C ASP A 133 10.23 9.15 -15.28
N CYS A 134 9.38 9.72 -14.40
CA CYS A 134 8.22 10.51 -14.83
C CYS A 134 8.38 12.02 -14.68
N ILE A 135 7.67 12.76 -15.54
CA ILE A 135 7.66 14.23 -15.54
C ILE A 135 7.01 14.80 -14.27
N ASN A 136 5.98 14.12 -13.76
CA ASN A 136 5.27 14.50 -12.54
C ASN A 136 5.11 13.29 -11.62
N TYR A 137 5.09 13.56 -10.32
CA TYR A 137 4.82 12.58 -9.27
C TYR A 137 3.57 12.98 -8.51
N TYR A 138 2.74 12.01 -8.15
CA TYR A 138 1.50 12.23 -7.43
C TYR A 138 1.65 11.72 -6.01
N VAL A 139 1.53 12.61 -5.03
CA VAL A 139 1.49 12.28 -3.61
C VAL A 139 0.04 12.10 -3.21
N THR A 140 -0.28 10.95 -2.61
CA THR A 140 -1.61 10.63 -2.08
C THR A 140 -1.52 10.32 -0.58
N SER A 141 -2.37 10.96 0.21
CA SER A 141 -2.48 10.80 1.66
C SER A 141 -3.85 10.32 2.09
N TRP A 142 -3.92 9.77 3.31
CA TRP A 142 -5.15 9.28 3.91
C TRP A 142 -6.24 10.36 4.02
N SER A 143 -5.89 11.57 4.44
CA SER A 143 -6.84 12.67 4.60
C SER A 143 -6.99 13.57 3.37
N GLY A 144 -6.08 13.44 2.39
CA GLY A 144 -5.97 14.35 1.25
C GLY A 144 -5.29 15.69 1.57
N ASN A 145 -5.04 16.01 2.84
CA ASN A 145 -4.43 17.29 3.23
C ASN A 145 -2.99 17.48 2.72
N LYS A 146 -2.30 16.37 2.40
CA LYS A 146 -0.93 16.38 1.90
C LYS A 146 -0.85 15.96 0.43
N ASP A 147 -1.98 15.79 -0.24
CA ASP A 147 -2.05 15.50 -1.67
C ASP A 147 -1.45 16.65 -2.46
N ARG A 148 -0.55 16.31 -3.40
CA ARG A 148 0.05 17.29 -4.30
C ARG A 148 0.73 16.62 -5.48
N VAL A 149 0.93 17.42 -6.53
CA VAL A 149 1.73 17.03 -7.69
C VAL A 149 3.11 17.67 -7.56
N LEU A 150 4.16 16.85 -7.66
CA LEU A 150 5.54 17.30 -7.74
C LEU A 150 6.02 17.23 -9.19
N LYS A 151 6.87 18.18 -9.60
CA LYS A 151 7.60 18.08 -10.86
C LYS A 151 8.88 17.28 -10.66
N ASN A 152 9.29 16.56 -11.69
CA ASN A 152 10.60 15.94 -11.74
C ASN A 152 11.69 17.00 -11.52
N PRO A 153 12.66 16.76 -10.61
CA PRO A 153 13.82 17.65 -10.46
C PRO A 153 14.85 17.55 -11.60
N ASN A 154 14.69 16.62 -12.56
CA ASN A 154 15.56 16.45 -13.73
C ASN A 154 15.27 17.41 -14.88
#